data_AF-A0A958D351-F1
#
_entry.id   AF-A0A958D351-F1
#
_cell.length_a   1.000
_cell.length_b   1.000
_cell.length_c   1.000
_cell.angle_alpha   90.00
_cell.angle_beta   90.00
_cell.angle_gamma   90.00
#
_symmetry.space_group_name_H-M   'P 1'
#
loop_
_entity.id
_entity.type
_entity.pdbx_description
1 polymer ?
#
loop_
_entity_poly.entity_id
_entity_poly.type
_entity_poly.pdbx_seq_one_letter_code
_entity_poly.pdbx_strand_id
1 'polypeptide(L)'
;VIDAYDVADKTNMGGRINTIMQTCFFAISGVLPEEEAIAAIKEAIKKTYGKRGEKVVQQNYEAVDQTLAHLHRVPVPETVTSTLELPSMVPANAPEFVQRVTGEIMAGRGDDLPVSLLPVDGTYPTATTQWEKRNIALEVPIWDPDICIQCGKCALVCPHATIRIKVYPEEELAGAPESFQSTPYKGKEYPGWMYTIQVAAEDCTGCGACVHVCPAKNRREPRFKAINMEPQPPIRERERANYDFFLSIPEIDRRNVNPRQVKTNQLLQPLFEFSGACSGCGETPYIKLITQLFGDRTIVANATGCSSIYGGNLPTTPYAVNADGRGPAWSNSLFEDNAEFGLGMRLTLDKRLEYAIELLKHNAEAIGPDLVDALLTADQSDEAGIYDQRQRVAALKQRLASLNGAPGLKQLASLADILVKKSVWIFGGDGWAYDIGYGGLDHVLASGRNINVLVMDTEVYSNTGGQMSKATPRAAVAKFAAAGKPLPKKDLAMIAMSYGNIYVARIAMGASDAQTVRAILDAESYNGPSLILAY
;
A
#
# COMPACT_ATOMS: atom_id res chain seq x y z
N VAL A 1 -31.21 -15.56 -12.66
CA VAL A 1 -30.61 -14.36 -12.06
C VAL A 1 -31.16 -14.21 -10.66
N ILE A 2 -30.31 -13.82 -9.73
CA ILE A 2 -30.63 -13.57 -8.32
C ILE A 2 -29.69 -12.48 -7.83
N ASP A 3 -30.19 -11.56 -6.99
CA ASP A 3 -29.34 -10.69 -6.19
C ASP A 3 -29.03 -11.42 -4.87
N ALA A 4 -27.91 -12.14 -4.86
CA ALA A 4 -27.56 -12.95 -3.71
C ALA A 4 -27.19 -12.12 -2.47
N TYR A 5 -26.76 -10.87 -2.64
CA TYR A 5 -26.43 -9.98 -1.53
C TYR A 5 -27.69 -9.45 -0.86
N ASP A 6 -28.69 -9.02 -1.65
CA ASP A 6 -30.01 -8.63 -1.11
C ASP A 6 -30.68 -9.79 -0.33
N VAL A 7 -30.61 -11.02 -0.86
CA VAL A 7 -31.12 -12.21 -0.14
C VAL A 7 -30.32 -12.46 1.14
N ALA A 8 -28.99 -12.31 1.11
CA ALA A 8 -28.17 -12.50 2.29
C ALA A 8 -28.46 -11.43 3.38
N ASP A 9 -28.71 -10.18 2.99
CA ASP A 9 -29.09 -9.12 3.91
C ASP A 9 -30.48 -9.37 4.53
N LYS A 10 -31.48 -9.72 3.72
CA LYS A 10 -32.83 -10.07 4.18
C LYS A 10 -32.84 -11.27 5.14
N THR A 11 -31.90 -12.19 4.98
CA THR A 11 -31.76 -13.38 5.83
C THR A 11 -30.72 -13.24 6.95
N ASN A 12 -30.18 -12.02 7.13
CA ASN A 12 -29.19 -11.69 8.16
C ASN A 12 -27.94 -12.60 8.11
N MET A 13 -27.50 -12.92 6.89
CA MET A 13 -26.29 -13.65 6.54
C MET A 13 -25.10 -12.69 6.28
N GLY A 14 -25.35 -11.38 6.24
CA GLY A 14 -24.38 -10.35 5.83
C GLY A 14 -23.91 -10.60 4.40
N GLY A 15 -22.63 -10.37 4.09
CA GLY A 15 -22.07 -10.61 2.74
C GLY A 15 -21.89 -12.09 2.34
N ARG A 16 -22.45 -13.07 3.06
CA ARG A 16 -22.22 -14.50 2.79
C ARG A 16 -23.26 -15.06 1.82
N ILE A 17 -22.84 -15.23 0.57
CA ILE A 17 -23.69 -15.76 -0.50
C ILE A 17 -23.47 -17.25 -0.80
N ASN A 18 -22.60 -17.95 -0.07
CA ASN A 18 -22.23 -19.34 -0.38
C ASN A 18 -23.41 -20.30 -0.38
N THR A 19 -24.24 -20.30 0.67
CA THR A 19 -25.44 -21.15 0.76
C THR A 19 -26.43 -20.79 -0.34
N ILE A 20 -26.61 -19.50 -0.62
CA ILE A 20 -27.50 -18.98 -1.66
C ILE A 20 -27.06 -19.48 -3.05
N MET A 21 -25.79 -19.27 -3.41
CA MET A 21 -25.26 -19.72 -4.71
C MET A 21 -25.23 -21.25 -4.85
N GLN A 22 -24.98 -21.97 -3.75
CA GLN A 22 -25.08 -23.44 -3.73
C GLN A 22 -26.52 -23.91 -4.02
N THR A 23 -27.51 -23.27 -3.39
CA THR A 23 -28.92 -23.56 -3.67
C THR A 23 -29.28 -23.27 -5.13
N CYS A 24 -28.81 -22.15 -5.69
CA CYS A 24 -28.99 -21.87 -7.12
C CYS A 24 -28.41 -22.96 -8.01
N PHE A 25 -27.19 -23.44 -7.73
CA PHE A 25 -26.56 -24.52 -8.51
C PHE A 25 -27.43 -25.78 -8.54
N PHE A 26 -27.92 -26.23 -7.39
CA PHE A 26 -28.74 -27.44 -7.33
C PHE A 26 -30.12 -27.24 -7.96
N ALA A 27 -30.71 -26.05 -7.82
CA ALA A 27 -32.01 -25.73 -8.42
C ALA A 27 -31.97 -25.71 -9.96
N ILE A 28 -30.83 -25.37 -10.58
CA ILE A 28 -30.74 -25.20 -12.04
C ILE A 28 -29.91 -26.25 -12.77
N SER A 29 -29.03 -26.97 -12.09
CA SER A 29 -28.08 -27.89 -12.74
C SER A 29 -28.73 -29.19 -13.24
N GLY A 30 -29.85 -29.61 -12.65
CA GLY A 30 -30.50 -30.88 -12.96
C GLY A 30 -29.71 -32.12 -12.53
N VAL A 31 -28.66 -31.96 -11.72
CA VAL A 31 -27.83 -33.09 -11.21
C VAL A 31 -28.61 -33.99 -10.26
N LEU A 32 -29.58 -33.42 -9.53
CA LEU A 32 -30.49 -34.12 -8.64
C LEU A 32 -31.91 -33.56 -8.81
N PRO A 33 -32.96 -34.34 -8.47
CA PRO A 33 -34.30 -33.80 -8.30
C PRO A 33 -34.30 -32.68 -7.26
N GLU A 34 -35.06 -31.60 -7.51
CA GLU A 34 -35.03 -30.38 -6.70
C GLU A 34 -35.32 -30.64 -5.22
N GLU A 35 -36.35 -31.43 -4.91
CA GLU A 35 -36.70 -31.78 -3.52
C GLU A 35 -35.58 -32.53 -2.80
N GLU A 36 -34.95 -33.50 -3.48
CA GLU A 36 -33.83 -34.26 -2.94
C GLU A 36 -32.60 -33.36 -2.69
N ALA A 37 -32.32 -32.45 -3.62
CA ALA A 37 -31.21 -31.53 -3.52
C ALA A 37 -31.39 -30.53 -2.35
N ILE A 38 -32.59 -29.96 -2.19
CA ILE A 38 -32.90 -29.05 -1.09
C ILE A 38 -32.80 -29.79 0.26
N ALA A 39 -33.31 -31.01 0.34
CA ALA A 39 -33.20 -31.84 1.54
C ALA A 39 -31.73 -32.11 1.91
N ALA A 40 -30.90 -32.51 0.93
CA ALA A 40 -29.48 -32.77 1.13
C ALA A 40 -28.70 -31.50 1.55
N ILE A 41 -29.01 -30.34 0.97
CA ILE A 41 -28.42 -29.04 1.38
C ILE A 41 -28.75 -28.76 2.86
N LYS A 42 -30.02 -28.89 3.26
CA LYS A 42 -30.43 -28.65 4.65
C LYS A 42 -29.77 -29.65 5.61
N GLU A 43 -29.63 -30.92 5.22
CA GLU A 43 -28.89 -31.90 6.01
C GLU A 43 -27.41 -31.52 6.18
N ALA A 44 -26.74 -31.12 5.10
CA ALA A 44 -25.34 -30.68 5.12
C ALA A 44 -25.14 -29.43 5.98
N ILE A 45 -26.07 -28.47 5.94
CA ILE A 45 -26.10 -27.29 6.80
C ILE A 45 -26.18 -27.71 8.27
N LYS A 46 -27.10 -28.61 8.63
CA LYS A 46 -27.24 -29.10 10.01
C LYS A 46 -25.97 -29.79 10.50
N LYS A 47 -25.36 -30.65 9.67
CA LYS A 47 -24.11 -31.35 9.99
C LYS A 47 -22.94 -30.38 10.20
N THR A 48 -22.84 -29.36 9.36
CA THR A 48 -21.72 -28.40 9.37
C THR A 48 -21.86 -27.35 10.46
N TYR A 49 -23.06 -26.80 10.63
CA TYR A 49 -23.32 -25.64 11.49
C TYR A 49 -24.08 -25.98 12.77
N GLY A 50 -24.51 -27.22 13.00
CA GLY A 50 -25.23 -27.62 14.22
C GLY A 50 -24.46 -27.30 15.50
N LYS A 51 -23.13 -27.38 15.49
CA LYS A 51 -22.26 -26.99 16.62
C LYS A 51 -22.24 -25.48 16.89
N ARG A 52 -22.69 -24.64 15.95
CA ARG A 52 -22.76 -23.18 16.08
C ARG A 52 -24.12 -22.69 16.62
N GLY A 53 -25.03 -23.61 16.92
CA GLY A 53 -26.34 -23.34 17.52
C GLY A 53 -27.48 -23.28 16.51
N GLU A 54 -28.69 -23.56 16.99
CA GLU A 54 -29.89 -23.71 16.16
C GLU A 54 -30.25 -22.45 15.36
N LYS A 55 -30.01 -21.27 15.95
CA LYS A 55 -30.25 -19.98 15.27
C LYS A 55 -29.48 -19.89 13.95
N VAL A 56 -28.21 -20.31 13.93
CA VAL A 56 -27.36 -20.27 12.72
C VAL A 56 -27.86 -21.26 11.67
N VAL A 57 -28.30 -22.44 12.10
CA VAL A 57 -28.89 -23.46 11.21
C VAL A 57 -30.17 -22.92 10.57
N GLN A 58 -31.07 -22.36 11.38
CA GLN A 58 -32.34 -21.82 10.89
C GLN A 58 -32.14 -20.63 9.93
N GLN A 59 -31.18 -19.75 10.19
CA GLN A 59 -30.83 -18.67 9.26
C GLN A 59 -30.35 -19.21 7.91
N ASN A 60 -29.56 -20.28 7.90
CA ASN A 60 -29.13 -20.90 6.65
C ASN A 60 -30.29 -21.59 5.93
N TYR A 61 -31.24 -22.19 6.65
CA TYR A 61 -32.45 -22.75 6.04
C TYR A 61 -33.32 -21.66 5.40
N GLU A 62 -33.50 -20.55 6.10
CA GLU A 62 -34.21 -19.39 5.57
C GLU A 62 -33.51 -18.83 4.33
N ALA A 63 -32.17 -18.77 4.31
CA ALA A 63 -31.41 -18.41 3.12
C ALA A 63 -31.67 -19.35 1.94
N VAL A 64 -31.74 -20.67 2.15
CA VAL A 64 -32.10 -21.63 1.10
C VAL A 64 -33.51 -21.34 0.55
N ASP A 65 -34.49 -21.15 1.43
CA ASP A 65 -35.88 -20.95 1.02
C ASP A 65 -36.07 -19.60 0.30
N GLN A 66 -35.46 -18.53 0.82
CA GLN A 66 -35.49 -17.20 0.19
C GLN A 66 -34.75 -17.18 -1.15
N THR A 67 -33.71 -18.00 -1.31
CA THR A 67 -33.00 -18.14 -2.59
C THR A 67 -33.95 -18.59 -3.68
N LEU A 68 -34.74 -19.63 -3.45
CA LEU A 68 -35.67 -20.16 -4.44
C LEU A 68 -36.77 -19.13 -4.79
N ALA A 69 -37.24 -18.38 -3.79
CA ALA A 69 -38.23 -17.32 -3.99
C ALA A 69 -37.71 -16.13 -4.82
N HIS A 70 -36.40 -15.84 -4.75
CA HIS A 70 -35.75 -14.73 -5.44
C HIS A 70 -34.91 -15.19 -6.66
N LEU A 71 -35.00 -16.46 -7.03
CA LEU A 71 -34.35 -17.01 -8.22
C LEU A 71 -35.26 -16.83 -9.43
N HIS A 72 -34.89 -15.89 -10.31
CA HIS A 72 -35.70 -15.55 -11.46
C HIS A 72 -35.07 -16.03 -12.77
N ARG A 73 -35.84 -16.70 -13.62
CA ARG A 73 -35.42 -17.01 -14.99
C ARG A 73 -35.47 -15.74 -15.83
N VAL A 74 -34.36 -15.38 -16.46
CA VAL A 74 -34.31 -14.30 -17.45
C VAL A 74 -34.33 -14.92 -18.84
N PRO A 75 -35.34 -14.63 -19.68
CA PRO A 75 -35.34 -15.08 -21.07
C PRO A 75 -34.24 -14.35 -21.84
N VAL A 76 -33.33 -15.12 -22.44
CA VAL A 76 -32.25 -14.59 -23.29
C VAL A 76 -32.74 -14.55 -24.74
N PRO A 77 -32.66 -13.41 -25.44
CA PRO A 77 -33.04 -13.34 -26.86
C PRO A 77 -32.16 -14.26 -27.74
N GLU A 78 -32.71 -14.75 -28.86
CA GLU A 78 -31.97 -15.61 -29.80
C GLU A 78 -30.84 -14.88 -30.53
N THR A 79 -30.94 -13.55 -30.65
CA THR A 79 -29.93 -12.70 -31.26
C THR A 79 -29.32 -11.76 -30.23
N VAL A 80 -28.04 -11.44 -30.39
CA VAL A 80 -27.36 -10.46 -29.54
C VAL A 80 -27.98 -9.09 -29.80
N THR A 81 -28.59 -8.51 -28.77
CA THR A 81 -29.24 -7.19 -28.82
C THR A 81 -28.43 -6.09 -28.14
N SER A 82 -27.38 -6.46 -27.41
CA SER A 82 -26.50 -5.51 -26.73
C SER A 82 -25.66 -4.74 -27.74
N THR A 83 -25.66 -3.42 -27.63
CA THR A 83 -24.71 -2.53 -28.29
C THR A 83 -23.53 -2.16 -27.39
N LEU A 84 -23.50 -2.68 -26.15
CA LEU A 84 -22.43 -2.48 -25.19
C LEU A 84 -21.28 -3.44 -25.49
N GLU A 85 -20.09 -2.88 -25.72
CA GLU A 85 -18.85 -3.63 -25.84
C GLU A 85 -18.21 -3.84 -24.47
N LEU A 86 -17.48 -4.94 -24.31
CA LEU A 86 -16.67 -5.18 -23.12
C LEU A 86 -15.52 -4.16 -23.10
N PRO A 87 -15.33 -3.40 -22.01
CA PRO A 87 -14.20 -2.50 -21.90
C PRO A 87 -12.89 -3.29 -21.88
N SER A 88 -11.81 -2.67 -22.36
CA SER A 88 -10.46 -3.21 -22.20
C SER A 88 -10.11 -3.36 -20.72
N MET A 89 -9.28 -4.37 -20.39
CA MET A 89 -8.86 -4.63 -19.00
C MET A 89 -8.11 -3.48 -18.35
N VAL A 90 -7.35 -2.72 -19.15
CA VAL A 90 -6.64 -1.52 -18.72
C VAL A 90 -6.98 -0.38 -19.68
N PRO A 91 -6.96 0.88 -19.21
CA PRO A 91 -7.20 2.05 -20.06
C PRO A 91 -6.20 2.17 -21.23
N ALA A 92 -6.64 2.76 -22.35
CA ALA A 92 -5.81 2.95 -23.54
C ALA A 92 -4.61 3.90 -23.35
N ASN A 93 -4.64 4.74 -22.30
CA ASN A 93 -3.53 5.62 -21.92
C ASN A 93 -2.52 4.95 -20.95
N ALA A 94 -2.71 3.68 -20.58
CA ALA A 94 -1.74 2.94 -19.80
C ALA A 94 -0.41 2.74 -20.59
N PRO A 95 0.74 2.56 -19.94
CA PRO A 95 2.00 2.26 -20.64
C PRO A 95 1.92 1.01 -21.51
N GLU A 96 2.72 0.94 -22.58
CA GLU A 96 2.69 -0.17 -23.54
C GLU A 96 2.85 -1.54 -22.86
N PHE A 97 3.79 -1.67 -21.93
CA PHE A 97 3.98 -2.92 -21.17
C PHE A 97 2.72 -3.30 -20.38
N VAL A 98 2.03 -2.31 -19.80
CA VAL A 98 0.80 -2.53 -19.04
C VAL A 98 -0.31 -3.02 -19.98
N GLN A 99 -0.43 -2.44 -21.17
CA GLN A 99 -1.44 -2.88 -22.14
C GLN A 99 -1.16 -4.28 -22.69
N ARG A 100 0.08 -4.55 -23.09
CA ARG A 100 0.45 -5.74 -23.86
C ARG A 100 0.80 -6.97 -23.02
N VAL A 101 1.19 -6.77 -21.75
CA VAL A 101 1.63 -7.85 -20.86
C VAL A 101 0.73 -7.90 -19.63
N THR A 102 0.71 -6.84 -18.83
CA THR A 102 -0.06 -6.82 -17.57
C THR A 102 -1.56 -7.02 -17.81
N GLY A 103 -2.13 -6.33 -18.79
CA GLY A 103 -3.55 -6.40 -19.14
C GLY A 103 -3.97 -7.78 -19.62
N GLU A 104 -3.12 -8.47 -20.39
CA GLU A 104 -3.40 -9.84 -20.85
C GLU A 104 -3.34 -10.86 -19.71
N ILE A 105 -2.38 -10.73 -18.79
CA ILE A 105 -2.32 -11.57 -17.58
C ILE A 105 -3.55 -11.34 -16.70
N MET A 106 -3.93 -10.07 -16.49
CA MET A 106 -5.15 -9.72 -15.75
C MET A 106 -6.42 -10.25 -16.42
N ALA A 107 -6.44 -10.35 -17.75
CA ALA A 107 -7.55 -10.90 -18.52
C ALA A 107 -7.63 -12.44 -18.48
N GLY A 108 -6.69 -13.12 -17.80
CA GLY A 108 -6.60 -14.58 -17.79
C GLY A 108 -6.00 -15.18 -19.07
N ARG A 109 -5.28 -14.38 -19.87
CA ARG A 109 -4.61 -14.80 -21.12
C ARG A 109 -3.09 -14.75 -21.03
N GLY A 110 -2.55 -14.87 -19.81
CA GLY A 110 -1.10 -14.82 -19.58
C GLY A 110 -0.33 -15.94 -20.27
N ASP A 111 -0.92 -17.14 -20.39
CA ASP A 111 -0.31 -18.29 -21.05
C ASP A 111 -0.10 -18.11 -22.56
N ASP A 112 -0.83 -17.18 -23.19
CA ASP A 112 -0.71 -16.86 -24.62
C ASP A 112 0.46 -15.89 -24.91
N LEU A 113 1.08 -15.31 -23.87
CA LEU A 113 2.16 -14.35 -24.04
C LEU A 113 3.45 -15.05 -24.48
N PRO A 114 4.08 -14.61 -25.59
CA PRO A 114 5.36 -15.18 -26.00
C PRO A 114 6.48 -14.71 -25.07
N VAL A 115 7.51 -15.56 -24.92
CA VAL A 115 8.71 -15.28 -24.12
C VAL A 115 9.37 -13.94 -24.50
N SER A 116 9.26 -13.52 -25.77
CA SER A 116 9.83 -12.26 -26.27
C SER A 116 9.22 -10.99 -25.67
N LEU A 117 8.06 -11.07 -25.01
CA LEU A 117 7.45 -9.93 -24.31
C LEU A 117 7.86 -9.85 -22.84
N LEU A 118 8.54 -10.87 -22.29
CA LEU A 118 8.94 -10.91 -20.90
C LEU A 118 10.37 -10.36 -20.72
N PRO A 119 10.63 -9.57 -19.66
CA PRO A 119 11.98 -9.11 -19.32
C PRO A 119 12.93 -10.29 -19.04
N VAL A 120 14.13 -10.25 -19.60
CA VAL A 120 15.11 -11.36 -19.50
C VAL A 120 15.63 -11.61 -18.08
N ASP A 121 15.54 -10.61 -17.22
CA ASP A 121 15.99 -10.62 -15.82
C ASP A 121 14.82 -10.67 -14.83
N GLY A 122 13.58 -10.72 -15.32
CA GLY A 122 12.38 -10.66 -14.49
C GLY A 122 12.07 -9.28 -13.89
N THR A 123 12.74 -8.20 -14.32
CA THR A 123 12.46 -6.85 -13.82
C THR A 123 11.18 -6.28 -14.43
N TYR A 124 10.13 -6.12 -13.62
CA TYR A 124 8.85 -5.54 -14.05
C TYR A 124 8.80 -4.03 -13.79
N PRO A 125 8.02 -3.26 -14.59
CA PRO A 125 7.79 -1.86 -14.33
C PRO A 125 7.03 -1.66 -13.02
N THR A 126 7.35 -0.53 -12.37
CA THR A 126 6.68 -0.08 -11.15
C THR A 126 5.42 0.73 -11.47
N ALA A 127 4.63 1.10 -10.46
CA ALA A 127 3.44 1.93 -10.56
C ALA A 127 2.37 1.35 -11.49
N THR A 128 2.12 0.03 -11.43
CA THR A 128 1.18 -0.62 -12.35
C THR A 128 -0.19 -0.90 -11.75
N THR A 129 -0.34 -0.94 -10.42
CA THR A 129 -1.65 -1.10 -9.77
C THR A 129 -2.63 0.05 -10.05
N GLN A 130 -2.13 1.27 -10.31
CA GLN A 130 -2.98 2.42 -10.63
C GLN A 130 -3.89 2.21 -11.86
N TRP A 131 -3.55 1.25 -12.72
CA TRP A 131 -4.29 0.92 -13.94
C TRP A 131 -5.33 -0.19 -13.74
N GLU A 132 -5.39 -0.84 -12.57
CA GLU A 132 -6.27 -1.99 -12.35
C GLU A 132 -7.74 -1.62 -12.21
N LYS A 133 -8.05 -0.60 -11.39
CA LYS A 133 -9.42 -0.13 -11.10
C LYS A 133 -10.40 -1.28 -10.80
N ARG A 134 -10.00 -2.18 -9.89
CA ARG A 134 -10.64 -3.49 -9.63
C ARG A 134 -12.13 -3.39 -9.28
N ASN A 135 -12.56 -2.27 -8.70
CA ASN A 135 -13.94 -1.93 -8.37
C ASN A 135 -14.69 -3.00 -7.56
N ILE A 136 -14.08 -3.47 -6.46
CA ILE A 136 -14.58 -4.61 -5.67
C ILE A 136 -15.44 -4.25 -4.46
N ALA A 137 -15.48 -2.99 -4.04
CA ALA A 137 -16.19 -2.59 -2.83
C ALA A 137 -17.69 -2.38 -3.07
N LEU A 138 -18.54 -2.95 -2.21
CA LEU A 138 -19.99 -2.70 -2.26
C LEU A 138 -20.38 -1.31 -1.76
N GLU A 139 -19.60 -0.80 -0.81
CA GLU A 139 -19.75 0.55 -0.24
C GLU A 139 -18.41 1.29 -0.30
N VAL A 140 -18.46 2.61 -0.49
CA VAL A 140 -17.29 3.49 -0.51
C VAL A 140 -17.48 4.66 0.46
N PRO A 141 -16.40 5.18 1.05
CA PRO A 141 -16.51 6.32 1.94
C PRO A 141 -16.86 7.60 1.17
N ILE A 142 -17.85 8.36 1.63
CA ILE A 142 -18.13 9.72 1.16
C ILE A 142 -17.71 10.74 2.21
N TRP A 143 -17.09 11.83 1.76
CA TRP A 143 -16.62 12.92 2.61
C TRP A 143 -17.73 13.97 2.82
N ASP A 144 -17.78 14.52 4.03
CA ASP A 144 -18.59 15.68 4.39
C ASP A 144 -17.65 16.84 4.83
N PRO A 145 -17.51 17.89 4.00
CA PRO A 145 -16.61 19.00 4.28
C PRO A 145 -17.03 19.86 5.48
N ASP A 146 -18.32 19.95 5.79
CA ASP A 146 -18.86 20.80 6.85
C ASP A 146 -18.53 20.25 8.23
N ILE A 147 -18.55 18.92 8.38
CA ILE A 147 -18.18 18.23 9.62
C ILE A 147 -16.66 18.10 9.74
N CYS A 148 -15.94 18.03 8.62
CA CYS A 148 -14.52 17.68 8.59
C CYS A 148 -13.64 18.68 9.35
N ILE A 149 -12.79 18.15 10.23
CA ILE A 149 -11.79 18.91 10.99
C ILE A 149 -10.40 18.90 10.34
N GLN A 150 -10.27 18.32 9.14
CA GLN A 150 -9.03 18.30 8.34
C GLN A 150 -7.82 17.71 9.10
N CYS A 151 -8.00 16.55 9.74
CA CYS A 151 -6.96 15.93 10.57
C CYS A 151 -6.03 14.95 9.84
N GLY A 152 -6.34 14.54 8.61
CA GLY A 152 -5.52 13.60 7.83
C GLY A 152 -5.65 12.12 8.21
N LYS A 153 -6.24 11.78 9.36
CA LYS A 153 -6.25 10.39 9.88
C LYS A 153 -6.87 9.36 8.94
N CYS A 154 -7.91 9.72 8.19
CA CYS A 154 -8.56 8.84 7.22
C CYS A 154 -7.62 8.39 6.09
N ALA A 155 -6.75 9.29 5.63
CA ALA A 155 -5.74 8.99 4.61
C ALA A 155 -4.56 8.22 5.22
N LEU A 156 -4.18 8.54 6.47
CA LEU A 156 -3.10 7.83 7.17
C LEU A 156 -3.38 6.33 7.30
N VAL A 157 -4.57 5.97 7.79
CA VAL A 157 -4.91 4.57 8.07
C VAL A 157 -5.37 3.79 6.85
N CYS A 158 -5.57 4.44 5.69
CA CYS A 158 -6.05 3.76 4.50
C CYS A 158 -5.01 2.74 4.02
N PRO A 159 -5.32 1.43 4.03
CA PRO A 159 -4.35 0.39 3.68
C PRO A 159 -4.06 0.31 2.17
N HIS A 160 -4.83 1.00 1.34
CA HIS A 160 -4.70 0.96 -0.12
C HIS A 160 -4.42 2.32 -0.74
N ALA A 161 -4.18 3.35 0.08
CA ALA A 161 -4.02 4.75 -0.37
C ALA A 161 -5.20 5.31 -1.22
N THR A 162 -6.40 4.74 -1.04
CA THR A 162 -7.61 5.12 -1.79
C THR A 162 -8.27 6.38 -1.28
N ILE A 163 -7.74 6.98 -0.22
CA ILE A 163 -8.17 8.28 0.31
C ILE A 163 -6.96 9.18 0.32
N ARG A 164 -7.00 10.22 -0.49
CA ARG A 164 -5.91 11.19 -0.64
C ARG A 164 -6.38 12.59 -0.29
N ILE A 165 -5.42 13.43 0.08
CA ILE A 165 -5.67 14.79 0.55
C ILE A 165 -4.77 15.72 -0.24
N LYS A 166 -5.33 16.81 -0.74
CA LYS A 166 -4.56 17.94 -1.29
C LYS A 166 -5.00 19.24 -0.64
N VAL A 167 -4.03 20.13 -0.52
CA VAL A 167 -4.22 21.53 -0.16
C VAL A 167 -3.59 22.35 -1.27
N TYR A 168 -4.34 23.27 -1.85
CA TYR A 168 -3.96 23.98 -3.09
C TYR A 168 -4.60 25.38 -3.15
N PRO A 169 -4.03 26.32 -3.93
CA PRO A 169 -4.65 27.64 -4.16
C PRO A 169 -6.03 27.50 -4.81
N GLU A 170 -6.94 28.44 -4.55
CA GLU A 170 -8.32 28.39 -5.08
C GLU A 170 -8.39 28.36 -6.62
N GLU A 171 -7.41 28.94 -7.31
CA GLU A 171 -7.32 28.92 -8.78
C GLU A 171 -7.21 27.52 -9.39
N GLU A 172 -6.70 26.54 -8.65
CA GLU A 172 -6.62 25.13 -9.10
C GLU A 172 -8.00 24.46 -9.15
N LEU A 173 -9.07 25.12 -8.68
CA LEU A 173 -10.45 24.66 -8.88
C LEU A 173 -11.01 24.99 -10.26
N ALA A 174 -10.27 25.71 -11.10
CA ALA A 174 -10.70 26.01 -12.46
C ALA A 174 -10.95 24.71 -13.24
N GLY A 175 -12.18 24.54 -13.74
CA GLY A 175 -12.57 23.34 -14.49
C GLY A 175 -12.93 22.13 -13.62
N ALA A 176 -13.04 22.29 -12.30
CA ALA A 176 -13.53 21.24 -11.41
C ALA A 176 -14.93 20.76 -11.83
N PRO A 177 -15.20 19.44 -11.81
CA PRO A 177 -16.56 18.92 -11.95
C PRO A 177 -17.52 19.57 -10.94
N GLU A 178 -18.79 19.74 -11.30
CA GLU A 178 -19.81 20.31 -10.39
C GLU A 178 -19.93 19.53 -9.07
N SER A 179 -19.67 18.22 -9.13
CA SER A 179 -19.66 17.32 -7.98
C SER A 179 -18.39 17.35 -7.13
N PHE A 180 -17.36 18.07 -7.55
CA PHE A 180 -16.07 18.08 -6.87
C PHE A 180 -16.17 18.91 -5.59
N GLN A 181 -15.94 18.26 -4.45
CA GLN A 181 -16.04 18.92 -3.15
C GLN A 181 -14.71 19.54 -2.74
N SER A 182 -14.77 20.75 -2.21
CA SER A 182 -13.64 21.44 -1.59
C SER A 182 -14.14 22.29 -0.42
N THR A 183 -13.24 22.64 0.50
CA THR A 183 -13.55 23.53 1.62
C THR A 183 -12.31 24.36 1.97
N PRO A 184 -12.43 25.58 2.52
CA PRO A 184 -11.27 26.36 2.93
C PRO A 184 -10.38 25.60 3.93
N TYR A 185 -9.07 25.70 3.76
CA TYR A 185 -8.10 25.10 4.68
C TYR A 185 -8.16 25.80 6.05
N LYS A 186 -8.27 25.01 7.12
CA LYS A 186 -8.45 25.47 8.52
C LYS A 186 -7.12 25.62 9.26
N GLY A 187 -5.98 25.57 8.57
CA GLY A 187 -4.64 25.76 9.13
C GLY A 187 -4.03 27.13 8.81
N LYS A 188 -2.92 27.46 9.47
CA LYS A 188 -2.17 28.71 9.25
C LYS A 188 -1.06 28.57 8.21
N GLU A 189 -0.72 27.33 7.86
CA GLU A 189 0.36 26.95 6.97
C GLU A 189 0.10 27.42 5.54
N TYR A 190 -1.17 27.41 5.11
CA TYR A 190 -1.60 27.73 3.75
C TYR A 190 -2.83 28.67 3.78
N PRO A 191 -2.66 29.95 4.11
CA PRO A 191 -3.78 30.89 4.24
C PRO A 191 -4.46 31.11 2.89
N GLY A 192 -5.80 31.02 2.88
CA GLY A 192 -6.62 31.21 1.67
C GLY A 192 -6.64 30.02 0.72
N TRP A 193 -5.96 28.92 1.04
CA TRP A 193 -5.97 27.71 0.21
C TRP A 193 -7.20 26.84 0.47
N MET A 194 -7.52 26.00 -0.50
CA MET A 194 -8.59 25.01 -0.46
C MET A 194 -8.06 23.65 -0.02
N TYR A 195 -8.95 22.83 0.55
CA TYR A 195 -8.67 21.49 1.04
C TYR A 195 -9.71 20.52 0.46
N THR A 196 -9.24 19.37 -0.03
CA THR A 196 -10.10 18.28 -0.48
C THR A 196 -9.59 16.94 0.09
N ILE A 197 -10.53 16.13 0.60
CA ILE A 197 -10.35 14.68 0.71
C ILE A 197 -11.05 14.06 -0.49
N GLN A 198 -10.31 13.32 -1.32
CA GLN A 198 -10.86 12.60 -2.46
C GLN A 198 -10.66 11.09 -2.30
N VAL A 199 -11.68 10.34 -2.71
CA VAL A 199 -11.69 8.88 -2.67
C VAL A 199 -11.56 8.31 -4.08
N ALA A 200 -10.63 7.38 -4.26
CA ALA A 200 -10.52 6.54 -5.45
C ALA A 200 -11.54 5.40 -5.33
N ALA A 201 -12.78 5.65 -5.76
CA ALA A 201 -13.90 4.72 -5.55
C ALA A 201 -13.64 3.33 -6.16
N GLU A 202 -13.03 3.27 -7.34
CA GLU A 202 -12.73 2.03 -8.07
C GLU A 202 -11.57 1.23 -7.47
N ASP A 203 -10.75 1.84 -6.63
CA ASP A 203 -9.63 1.17 -5.95
C ASP A 203 -9.95 0.86 -4.47
N CYS A 204 -11.03 1.44 -3.94
CA CYS A 204 -11.48 1.21 -2.58
C CYS A 204 -11.85 -0.27 -2.36
N THR A 205 -11.48 -0.81 -1.19
CA THR A 205 -11.78 -2.18 -0.78
C THR A 205 -12.92 -2.26 0.24
N GLY A 206 -13.55 -1.14 0.58
CA GLY A 206 -14.72 -1.08 1.47
C GLY A 206 -14.43 -1.39 2.94
N CYS A 207 -13.17 -1.34 3.39
CA CYS A 207 -12.79 -1.80 4.73
C CYS A 207 -13.34 -0.97 5.91
N GLY A 208 -13.78 0.27 5.66
CA GLY A 208 -14.32 1.16 6.69
C GLY A 208 -13.30 1.72 7.70
N ALA A 209 -12.00 1.40 7.59
CA ALA A 209 -10.98 1.86 8.55
C ALA A 209 -10.92 3.40 8.67
N CYS A 210 -11.09 4.11 7.55
CA CYS A 210 -11.14 5.56 7.49
C CYS A 210 -12.33 6.16 8.27
N VAL A 211 -13.49 5.52 8.19
CA VAL A 211 -14.71 5.89 8.91
C VAL A 211 -14.55 5.58 10.39
N HIS A 212 -13.97 4.42 10.73
CA HIS A 212 -13.72 4.02 12.10
C HIS A 212 -12.82 5.04 12.83
N VAL A 213 -11.69 5.41 12.22
CA VAL A 213 -10.72 6.34 12.84
C VAL A 213 -11.20 7.80 12.86
N CYS A 214 -12.19 8.16 12.03
CA CYS A 214 -12.64 9.55 11.93
C CYS A 214 -13.14 10.05 13.30
N PRO A 215 -12.49 11.09 13.87
CA PRO A 215 -12.85 11.62 15.19
C PRO A 215 -13.98 12.65 15.13
N ALA A 216 -14.24 13.21 13.94
CA ALA A 216 -15.24 14.25 13.76
C ALA A 216 -16.65 13.62 13.66
N LYS A 217 -17.58 14.15 14.46
CA LYS A 217 -18.98 13.71 14.51
C LYS A 217 -19.90 14.88 14.22
N ASN A 218 -20.99 14.62 13.52
CA ASN A 218 -22.07 15.58 13.34
C ASN A 218 -22.65 15.96 14.72
N ARG A 219 -22.85 17.26 14.96
CA ARG A 219 -23.36 17.76 16.26
C ARG A 219 -24.83 17.43 16.49
N ARG A 220 -25.64 17.37 15.43
CA ARG A 220 -27.07 17.06 15.49
C ARG A 220 -27.30 15.56 15.53
N GLU A 221 -26.47 14.79 14.83
CA GLU A 221 -26.67 13.36 14.67
C GLU A 221 -25.35 12.57 14.80
N PRO A 222 -24.93 12.22 16.03
CA PRO A 222 -23.58 11.70 16.31
C PRO A 222 -23.19 10.38 15.63
N ARG A 223 -24.14 9.67 15.00
CA ARG A 223 -23.85 8.48 14.18
C ARG A 223 -23.14 8.85 12.88
N PHE A 224 -23.42 10.04 12.33
CA PHE A 224 -22.75 10.54 11.14
C PHE A 224 -21.44 11.23 11.49
N LYS A 225 -20.40 10.87 10.75
CA LYS A 225 -19.05 11.43 10.86
C LYS A 225 -18.74 12.32 9.66
N ALA A 226 -17.54 12.90 9.63
CA ALA A 226 -17.07 13.63 8.44
C ALA A 226 -16.75 12.73 7.23
N ILE A 227 -16.77 11.41 7.41
CA ILE A 227 -16.61 10.44 6.34
C ILE A 227 -17.43 9.21 6.71
N ASN A 228 -18.27 8.70 5.80
CA ASN A 228 -19.23 7.62 6.07
C ASN A 228 -19.27 6.63 4.91
N MET A 229 -19.51 5.35 5.19
CA MET A 229 -19.70 4.35 4.13
C MET A 229 -21.09 4.49 3.53
N GLU A 230 -21.18 4.44 2.21
CA GLU A 230 -22.44 4.48 1.47
C GLU A 230 -22.37 3.53 0.26
N PRO A 231 -23.51 3.01 -0.22
CA PRO A 231 -23.56 2.13 -1.38
C PRO A 231 -22.83 2.72 -2.60
N GLN A 232 -21.97 1.92 -3.23
CA GLN A 232 -21.12 2.41 -4.30
C GLN A 232 -21.92 2.90 -5.52
N PRO A 233 -22.97 2.23 -6.01
CA PRO A 233 -23.90 2.83 -6.96
C PRO A 233 -24.85 3.80 -6.26
N PRO A 234 -25.12 5.02 -6.80
CA PRO A 234 -24.67 5.58 -8.08
C PRO A 234 -23.42 6.50 -7.97
N ILE A 235 -22.65 6.37 -6.89
CA ILE A 235 -21.54 7.27 -6.52
C ILE A 235 -20.31 7.06 -7.40
N ARG A 236 -20.05 5.83 -7.87
CA ARG A 236 -18.83 5.46 -8.60
C ARG A 236 -18.49 6.42 -9.74
N GLU A 237 -19.42 6.64 -10.66
CA GLU A 237 -19.17 7.41 -11.89
C GLU A 237 -18.78 8.86 -11.58
N ARG A 238 -19.47 9.44 -10.58
CA ARG A 238 -19.18 10.79 -10.07
C ARG A 238 -17.79 10.85 -9.45
N GLU A 239 -17.47 9.91 -8.56
CA GLU A 239 -16.18 9.92 -7.87
C GLU A 239 -15.01 9.56 -8.78
N ARG A 240 -15.23 8.79 -9.85
CA ARG A 240 -14.22 8.57 -10.89
C ARG A 240 -13.81 9.89 -11.55
N ALA A 241 -14.79 10.68 -12.00
CA ALA A 241 -14.52 11.99 -12.60
C ALA A 241 -13.90 12.98 -11.60
N ASN A 242 -14.37 12.98 -10.35
CA ASN A 242 -13.78 13.80 -9.27
C ASN A 242 -12.33 13.37 -8.97
N TYR A 243 -12.02 12.07 -8.98
CA TYR A 243 -10.67 11.57 -8.74
C TYR A 243 -9.73 11.88 -9.90
N ASP A 244 -10.18 11.78 -11.15
CA ASP A 244 -9.41 12.19 -12.32
C ASP A 244 -9.01 13.68 -12.23
N PHE A 245 -9.94 14.56 -11.85
CA PHE A 245 -9.64 15.98 -11.59
C PHE A 245 -8.72 16.18 -10.38
N PHE A 246 -8.94 15.46 -9.28
CA PHE A 246 -8.07 15.53 -8.12
C PHE A 246 -6.61 15.18 -8.46
N LEU A 247 -6.38 14.22 -9.35
CA LEU A 247 -5.05 13.85 -9.80
C LEU A 247 -4.40 14.93 -10.66
N SER A 248 -5.17 15.76 -11.38
CA SER A 248 -4.62 16.87 -12.17
C SER A 248 -4.16 18.07 -11.33
N ILE A 249 -4.69 18.24 -10.12
CA ILE A 249 -4.22 19.28 -9.19
C ILE A 249 -2.75 18.99 -8.84
N PRO A 250 -1.83 19.98 -8.87
CA PRO A 250 -0.43 19.75 -8.51
C PRO A 250 -0.24 19.17 -7.10
N GLU A 251 0.78 18.32 -6.93
CA GLU A 251 1.20 17.89 -5.59
C GLU A 251 1.86 19.06 -4.85
N ILE A 252 1.70 19.09 -3.52
CA ILE A 252 2.31 20.15 -2.70
C ILE A 252 3.83 20.05 -2.73
N ASP A 253 4.51 21.21 -2.73
CA ASP A 253 5.96 21.25 -2.55
C ASP A 253 6.34 20.68 -1.19
N ARG A 254 7.07 19.55 -1.22
CA ARG A 254 7.48 18.79 -0.03
C ARG A 254 8.26 19.62 0.97
N ARG A 255 8.98 20.66 0.51
CA ARG A 255 9.78 21.57 1.36
C ARG A 255 8.91 22.41 2.30
N ASN A 256 7.65 22.62 1.94
CA ASN A 256 6.71 23.42 2.72
C ASN A 256 5.89 22.56 3.71
N VAL A 257 6.11 21.25 3.73
CA VAL A 257 5.36 20.32 4.57
C VAL A 257 6.15 20.00 5.84
N ASN A 258 5.51 20.12 7.01
CA ASN A 258 6.06 19.58 8.25
C ASN A 258 5.80 18.06 8.33
N PRO A 259 6.81 17.18 8.21
CA PRO A 259 6.58 15.74 8.20
C PRO A 259 6.23 15.17 9.59
N ARG A 260 6.52 15.91 10.68
CA ARG A 260 6.30 15.45 12.07
C ARG A 260 4.83 15.48 12.49
N GLN A 261 3.97 16.22 11.79
CA GLN A 261 2.55 16.27 12.12
C GLN A 261 1.75 15.36 11.19
N VAL A 262 0.88 14.53 11.79
CA VAL A 262 -0.05 13.64 11.07
C VAL A 262 -0.93 14.41 10.08
N LYS A 263 -1.36 15.62 10.43
CA LYS A 263 -2.20 16.44 9.55
C LYS A 263 -1.51 16.77 8.23
N THR A 264 -0.25 17.20 8.28
CA THR A 264 0.47 17.76 7.14
C THR A 264 1.23 16.70 6.35
N ASN A 265 1.71 15.62 6.99
CA ASN A 265 2.40 14.56 6.25
C ASN A 265 1.48 13.79 5.29
N GLN A 266 0.16 13.79 5.53
CA GLN A 266 -0.82 13.19 4.61
C GLN A 266 -1.12 14.05 3.38
N LEU A 267 -0.53 15.25 3.28
CA LEU A 267 -0.51 16.06 2.06
C LEU A 267 0.55 15.54 1.06
N LEU A 268 1.50 14.74 1.52
CA LEU A 268 2.52 14.14 0.65
C LEU A 268 1.91 12.97 -0.13
N GLN A 269 2.23 12.91 -1.43
CA GLN A 269 1.83 11.82 -2.31
C GLN A 269 2.29 10.46 -1.74
N PRO A 270 1.37 9.47 -1.59
CA PRO A 270 1.75 8.10 -1.31
C PRO A 270 2.45 7.46 -2.52
N LEU A 271 3.56 6.77 -2.26
CA LEU A 271 4.30 6.01 -3.28
C LEU A 271 4.18 4.50 -3.05
N PHE A 272 3.09 4.10 -2.39
CA PHE A 272 2.62 2.73 -2.25
C PHE A 272 1.08 2.75 -2.26
N GLU A 273 0.47 2.31 -3.35
CA GLU A 273 -0.97 2.46 -3.58
C GLU A 273 -1.60 1.23 -4.26
N PHE A 274 -2.86 0.98 -3.90
CA PHE A 274 -3.74 -0.02 -4.54
C PHE A 274 -3.17 -1.46 -4.53
N SER A 275 -2.45 -1.84 -3.49
CA SER A 275 -1.86 -3.19 -3.39
C SER A 275 -2.92 -4.30 -3.34
N GLY A 276 -2.48 -5.52 -3.67
CA GLY A 276 -3.30 -6.74 -3.54
C GLY A 276 -3.58 -7.20 -2.11
N ALA A 277 -3.28 -6.37 -1.09
CA ALA A 277 -3.49 -6.73 0.31
C ALA A 277 -4.98 -6.85 0.67
N CYS A 278 -5.26 -7.58 1.75
CA CYS A 278 -6.61 -7.75 2.27
C CYS A 278 -7.31 -6.40 2.57
N SER A 279 -8.64 -6.37 2.46
CA SER A 279 -9.45 -5.25 2.94
C SER A 279 -9.18 -5.04 4.44
N GLY A 280 -8.70 -3.85 4.81
CA GLY A 280 -8.34 -3.53 6.20
C GLY A 280 -7.00 -4.10 6.68
N CYS A 281 -6.06 -4.43 5.76
CA CYS A 281 -4.73 -4.91 6.12
C CYS A 281 -4.01 -3.97 7.11
N GLY A 282 -3.42 -4.52 8.18
CA GLY A 282 -2.67 -3.77 9.18
C GLY A 282 -1.24 -3.39 8.76
N GLU A 283 -0.68 -4.04 7.74
CA GLU A 283 0.72 -3.86 7.35
C GLU A 283 0.93 -2.63 6.46
N THR A 284 0.10 -2.48 5.43
CA THR A 284 0.30 -1.52 4.35
C THR A 284 0.22 -0.04 4.75
N PRO A 285 -0.54 0.40 5.77
CA PRO A 285 -0.49 1.79 6.24
C PRO A 285 0.92 2.23 6.66
N TYR A 286 1.73 1.33 7.22
CA TYR A 286 3.10 1.63 7.62
C TYR A 286 4.03 1.81 6.41
N ILE A 287 3.94 0.92 5.41
CA ILE A 287 4.70 1.03 4.16
C ILE A 287 4.30 2.31 3.40
N LYS A 288 3.00 2.58 3.29
CA LYS A 288 2.47 3.83 2.70
C LYS A 288 3.06 5.06 3.39
N LEU A 289 3.08 5.11 4.72
CA LEU A 289 3.65 6.24 5.45
C LEU A 289 5.16 6.41 5.17
N ILE A 290 5.94 5.32 5.17
CA ILE A 290 7.38 5.38 4.86
C ILE A 290 7.62 5.88 3.44
N THR A 291 6.84 5.40 2.47
CA THR A 291 6.99 5.81 1.07
C THR A 291 6.49 7.24 0.82
N GLN A 292 5.51 7.74 1.58
CA GLN A 292 5.13 9.16 1.59
C GLN A 292 6.28 10.06 2.06
N LEU A 293 6.96 9.64 3.14
CA LEU A 293 8.01 10.42 3.78
C LEU A 293 9.34 10.38 3.01
N PHE A 294 9.72 9.23 2.44
CA PHE A 294 11.07 9.04 1.89
C PHE A 294 11.11 8.34 0.53
N GLY A 295 9.95 8.03 -0.06
CA GLY A 295 9.86 7.09 -1.19
C GLY A 295 10.64 7.50 -2.43
N ASP A 296 10.85 8.80 -2.66
CA ASP A 296 11.62 9.32 -3.80
C ASP A 296 13.14 9.08 -3.70
N ARG A 297 13.61 8.50 -2.59
CA ARG A 297 15.01 8.13 -2.33
C ARG A 297 15.15 6.80 -1.58
N THR A 298 14.09 5.99 -1.53
CA THR A 298 14.06 4.71 -0.82
C THR A 298 14.49 3.54 -1.71
N ILE A 299 15.26 2.63 -1.14
CA ILE A 299 15.58 1.32 -1.70
C ILE A 299 15.10 0.28 -0.70
N VAL A 300 14.30 -0.68 -1.17
CA VAL A 300 13.64 -1.70 -0.35
C VAL A 300 14.20 -3.09 -0.63
N ALA A 301 14.72 -3.72 0.41
CA ALA A 301 14.88 -5.17 0.49
C ALA A 301 13.67 -5.76 1.24
N ASN A 302 12.89 -6.61 0.58
CA ASN A 302 11.68 -7.18 1.17
C ASN A 302 11.81 -8.69 1.35
N ALA A 303 11.58 -9.18 2.57
CA ALA A 303 11.54 -10.61 2.86
C ALA A 303 10.30 -11.23 2.22
N THR A 304 10.39 -12.51 1.87
CA THR A 304 9.23 -13.25 1.38
C THR A 304 8.16 -13.37 2.48
N GLY A 305 6.91 -13.05 2.15
CA GLY A 305 5.79 -13.03 3.10
C GLY A 305 4.62 -12.23 2.53
N CYS A 306 3.64 -11.86 3.37
CA CYS A 306 2.53 -11.03 2.90
C CYS A 306 3.02 -9.76 2.19
N SER A 307 4.05 -9.11 2.74
CA SER A 307 4.64 -7.89 2.17
C SER A 307 5.28 -8.05 0.80
N SER A 308 5.83 -9.23 0.46
CA SER A 308 6.26 -9.49 -0.91
C SER A 308 5.10 -9.86 -1.83
N ILE A 309 4.07 -10.53 -1.32
CA ILE A 309 2.90 -10.90 -2.12
C ILE A 309 2.10 -9.67 -2.52
N TYR A 310 1.65 -8.85 -1.57
CA TYR A 310 0.92 -7.63 -1.96
C TYR A 310 1.86 -6.56 -2.54
N GLY A 311 3.18 -6.64 -2.30
CA GLY A 311 4.17 -5.68 -2.76
C GLY A 311 4.78 -5.96 -4.14
N GLY A 312 4.65 -7.18 -4.65
CA GLY A 312 5.29 -7.57 -5.91
C GLY A 312 4.79 -8.89 -6.52
N ASN A 313 3.58 -9.36 -6.19
CA ASN A 313 2.96 -10.47 -6.91
C ASN A 313 2.46 -9.99 -8.28
N LEU A 314 3.23 -10.32 -9.31
CA LEU A 314 2.96 -9.98 -10.70
C LEU A 314 1.54 -10.40 -11.12
N PRO A 315 0.87 -9.64 -12.00
CA PRO A 315 1.46 -8.74 -13.00
C PRO A 315 1.54 -7.25 -12.62
N THR A 316 1.09 -6.88 -11.42
CA THR A 316 1.05 -5.48 -10.96
C THR A 316 1.90 -5.26 -9.71
N THR A 317 2.35 -4.02 -9.54
CA THR A 317 3.15 -3.59 -8.40
C THR A 317 2.62 -2.27 -7.83
N PRO A 318 2.50 -2.13 -6.49
CA PRO A 318 1.91 -0.97 -5.83
C PRO A 318 2.88 0.17 -5.56
N TYR A 319 4.19 -0.06 -5.68
CA TYR A 319 5.18 0.99 -5.50
C TYR A 319 5.02 1.99 -6.65
N ALA A 320 4.77 3.26 -6.34
CA ALA A 320 4.50 4.28 -7.36
C ALA A 320 5.71 5.21 -7.55
N VAL A 321 5.61 6.08 -8.56
CA VAL A 321 6.59 7.15 -8.82
C VAL A 321 5.92 8.51 -8.71
N ASN A 322 6.68 9.51 -8.26
CA ASN A 322 6.24 10.90 -8.27
C ASN A 322 6.34 11.51 -9.68
N ALA A 323 5.97 12.78 -9.82
CA ALA A 323 6.01 13.52 -11.09
C ALA A 323 7.43 13.61 -11.71
N ASP A 324 8.49 13.45 -10.93
CA ASP A 324 9.88 13.39 -11.43
C ASP A 324 10.31 11.98 -11.87
N GLY A 325 9.41 11.00 -11.83
CA GLY A 325 9.72 9.58 -12.10
C GLY A 325 10.50 8.90 -10.98
N ARG A 326 10.51 9.46 -9.76
CA ARG A 326 11.23 8.90 -8.60
C ARG A 326 10.28 8.15 -7.68
N GLY A 327 10.69 6.96 -7.25
CA GLY A 327 9.94 6.15 -6.31
C GLY A 327 10.80 5.06 -5.69
N PRO A 328 10.23 4.24 -4.79
CA PRO A 328 10.97 3.17 -4.14
C PRO A 328 11.50 2.16 -5.15
N ALA A 329 12.81 1.89 -5.14
CA ALA A 329 13.37 0.74 -5.84
C ALA A 329 13.15 -0.50 -4.96
N TRP A 330 12.34 -1.45 -5.41
CA TRP A 330 11.92 -2.60 -4.61
C TRP A 330 12.50 -3.91 -5.14
N SER A 331 12.93 -4.79 -4.24
CA SER A 331 13.33 -6.14 -4.59
C SER A 331 13.07 -7.13 -3.44
N ASN A 332 12.68 -8.35 -3.81
CA ASN A 332 12.58 -9.49 -2.92
C ASN A 332 13.62 -10.53 -3.34
N SER A 333 14.56 -10.84 -2.44
CA SER A 333 15.52 -11.94 -2.62
C SER A 333 14.87 -13.25 -2.17
N LEU A 334 15.08 -13.66 -0.92
CA LEU A 334 14.49 -14.86 -0.34
C LEU A 334 13.78 -14.55 0.99
N PHE A 335 13.31 -15.60 1.65
CA PHE A 335 12.65 -15.47 2.95
C PHE A 335 13.68 -15.27 4.07
N GLU A 336 14.81 -15.96 3.97
CA GLU A 336 15.82 -16.11 5.02
C GLU A 336 16.92 -15.05 4.99
N ASP A 337 17.19 -14.42 3.84
CA ASP A 337 18.40 -13.61 3.59
C ASP A 337 18.15 -12.09 3.56
N ASN A 338 16.94 -11.65 3.86
CA ASN A 338 16.51 -10.29 3.55
C ASN A 338 17.32 -9.20 4.28
N ALA A 339 17.81 -9.48 5.50
CA ALA A 339 18.63 -8.52 6.23
C ALA A 339 19.98 -8.32 5.52
N GLU A 340 20.61 -9.42 5.15
CA GLU A 340 21.88 -9.51 4.43
C GLU A 340 21.75 -8.90 3.03
N PHE A 341 20.61 -9.12 2.37
CA PHE A 341 20.29 -8.53 1.08
C PHE A 341 20.24 -6.99 1.17
N GLY A 342 19.53 -6.44 2.16
CA GLY A 342 19.52 -5.00 2.44
C GLY A 342 20.89 -4.45 2.83
N LEU A 343 21.68 -5.21 3.60
CA LEU A 343 23.06 -4.84 3.91
C LEU A 343 23.93 -4.77 2.64
N GLY A 344 23.78 -5.72 1.72
CA GLY A 344 24.46 -5.69 0.42
C GLY A 344 24.13 -4.43 -0.39
N MET A 345 22.87 -4.00 -0.40
CA MET A 345 22.45 -2.72 -0.99
C MET A 345 23.16 -1.54 -0.31
N ARG A 346 23.19 -1.49 1.03
CA ARG A 346 23.87 -0.43 1.79
C ARG A 346 25.37 -0.36 1.49
N LEU A 347 26.06 -1.50 1.50
CA LEU A 347 27.49 -1.57 1.20
C LEU A 347 27.80 -1.11 -0.23
N THR A 348 26.94 -1.47 -1.20
CA THR A 348 27.07 -1.02 -2.58
C THR A 348 26.92 0.50 -2.69
N LEU A 349 25.93 1.07 -2.01
CA LEU A 349 25.72 2.52 -2.00
C LEU A 349 26.90 3.25 -1.34
N ASP A 350 27.41 2.73 -0.22
CA ASP A 350 28.59 3.29 0.48
C ASP A 350 29.80 3.33 -0.46
N LYS A 351 30.09 2.20 -1.14
CA LYS A 351 31.27 2.13 -2.01
C LYS A 351 31.13 3.01 -3.25
N ARG A 352 29.91 3.09 -3.83
CA ARG A 352 29.63 3.99 -4.95
C ARG A 352 29.77 5.46 -4.55
N LEU A 353 29.35 5.82 -3.35
CA LEU A 353 29.49 7.17 -2.82
C LEU A 353 30.96 7.52 -2.58
N GLU A 354 31.72 6.63 -1.93
CA GLU A 354 33.16 6.78 -1.74
C GLU A 354 33.87 7.04 -3.08
N TYR A 355 33.57 6.22 -4.08
CA TYR A 355 34.18 6.35 -5.40
C TYR A 355 33.75 7.64 -6.13
N ALA A 356 32.48 8.05 -6.01
CA ALA A 356 32.02 9.32 -6.56
C ALA A 356 32.74 10.52 -5.91
N ILE A 357 32.98 10.48 -4.60
CA ILE A 357 33.72 11.51 -3.87
C ILE A 357 35.19 11.57 -4.32
N GLU A 358 35.85 10.43 -4.50
CA GLU A 358 37.22 10.37 -5.03
C GLU A 358 37.30 11.00 -6.43
N LEU A 359 36.37 10.65 -7.32
CA LEU A 359 36.30 11.20 -8.67
C LEU A 359 36.01 12.71 -8.65
N LEU A 360 35.13 13.20 -7.78
CA LEU A 360 34.87 14.63 -7.60
C LEU A 360 36.14 15.38 -7.21
N LYS A 361 36.87 14.87 -6.20
CA LYS A 361 38.11 15.49 -5.71
C LYS A 361 39.21 15.47 -6.77
N HIS A 362 39.39 14.34 -7.46
CA HIS A 362 40.42 14.21 -8.50
C HIS A 362 40.17 15.14 -9.69
N ASN A 363 38.90 15.44 -10.00
CA ASN A 363 38.52 16.29 -11.13
C ASN A 363 38.07 17.69 -10.69
N ALA A 364 38.42 18.13 -9.48
CA ALA A 364 37.91 19.37 -8.90
C ALA A 364 38.21 20.62 -9.74
N GLU A 365 39.41 20.72 -10.33
CA GLU A 365 39.77 21.86 -11.20
C GLU A 365 38.91 21.91 -12.47
N ALA A 366 38.66 20.75 -13.09
CA ALA A 366 37.83 20.66 -14.29
C ALA A 366 36.35 20.95 -13.99
N ILE A 367 35.84 20.40 -12.88
CA ILE A 367 34.44 20.54 -12.49
C ILE A 367 34.15 21.96 -11.97
N GLY A 368 35.07 22.52 -11.20
CA GLY A 368 34.90 23.76 -10.44
C GLY A 368 34.98 23.46 -8.93
N PRO A 369 36.01 23.97 -8.23
CA PRO A 369 36.21 23.67 -6.81
C PRO A 369 35.00 24.03 -5.92
N ASP A 370 34.34 25.15 -6.18
CA ASP A 370 33.18 25.60 -5.40
C ASP A 370 31.99 24.64 -5.51
N LEU A 371 31.74 24.10 -6.70
CA LEU A 371 30.68 23.11 -6.92
C LEU A 371 31.02 21.79 -6.22
N VAL A 372 32.29 21.37 -6.26
CA VAL A 372 32.76 20.17 -5.57
C VAL A 372 32.62 20.32 -4.06
N ASP A 373 33.09 21.43 -3.48
CA ASP A 373 32.97 21.68 -2.04
C ASP A 373 31.51 21.69 -1.60
N ALA A 374 30.65 22.37 -2.35
CA ALA A 374 29.23 22.43 -2.04
C ALA A 374 28.50 21.08 -2.18
N LEU A 375 28.94 20.19 -3.07
CA LEU A 375 28.42 18.81 -3.18
C LEU A 375 28.84 17.93 -2.00
N LEU A 376 30.06 18.14 -1.49
CA LEU A 376 30.65 17.32 -0.42
C LEU A 376 30.20 17.74 0.98
N THR A 377 29.88 19.01 1.17
CA THR A 377 29.52 19.60 2.47
C THR A 377 28.01 19.82 2.65
N ALA A 378 27.19 19.43 1.67
CA ALA A 378 25.75 19.61 1.71
C ALA A 378 25.09 18.90 2.89
N ASP A 379 24.30 19.65 3.68
CA ASP A 379 23.36 19.08 4.64
C ASP A 379 22.17 18.49 3.89
N GLN A 380 21.88 17.22 4.17
CA GLN A 380 20.81 16.43 3.56
C GLN A 380 19.90 15.82 4.65
N SER A 381 19.81 16.48 5.81
CA SER A 381 19.03 16.01 6.96
C SER A 381 17.52 16.19 6.81
N ASP A 382 17.07 17.04 5.88
CA ASP A 382 15.66 17.31 5.61
C ASP A 382 15.32 17.39 4.10
N GLU A 383 14.03 17.63 3.79
CA GLU A 383 13.53 17.72 2.42
C GLU A 383 14.16 18.88 1.62
N ALA A 384 14.43 20.01 2.27
CA ALA A 384 15.04 21.17 1.61
C ALA A 384 16.50 20.87 1.22
N GLY A 385 17.28 20.28 2.13
CA GLY A 385 18.66 19.85 1.86
C GLY A 385 18.75 18.79 0.76
N ILE A 386 17.83 17.82 0.74
CA ILE A 386 17.73 16.83 -0.36
C ILE A 386 17.39 17.50 -1.69
N TYR A 387 16.46 18.46 -1.70
CA TYR A 387 16.11 19.22 -2.91
C TYR A 387 17.32 20.01 -3.42
N ASP A 388 18.01 20.75 -2.55
CA ASP A 388 19.18 21.55 -2.93
C ASP A 388 20.32 20.67 -3.44
N GLN A 389 20.55 19.51 -2.81
CA GLN A 389 21.54 18.55 -3.31
C GLN A 389 21.18 18.03 -4.70
N ARG A 390 19.90 17.80 -5.00
CA ARG A 390 19.46 17.44 -6.37
C ARG A 390 19.79 18.53 -7.38
N GLN A 391 19.63 19.81 -7.02
CA GLN A 391 20.03 20.93 -7.88
C GLN A 391 21.55 20.93 -8.13
N ARG A 392 22.35 20.68 -7.09
CA ARG A 392 23.82 20.55 -7.23
C ARG A 392 24.21 19.39 -8.14
N VAL A 393 23.55 18.23 -7.99
CA VAL A 393 23.77 17.06 -8.85
C VAL A 393 23.34 17.32 -10.31
N ALA A 394 22.25 18.06 -10.53
CA ALA A 394 21.84 18.47 -11.87
C ALA A 394 22.90 19.40 -12.51
N ALA A 395 23.40 20.38 -11.77
CA ALA A 395 24.49 21.24 -12.22
C ALA A 395 25.77 20.45 -12.52
N LEU A 396 26.12 19.47 -11.68
CA LEU A 396 27.22 18.55 -11.93
C LEU A 396 27.03 17.79 -13.25
N LYS A 397 25.86 17.19 -13.48
CA LYS A 397 25.58 16.44 -14.72
C LYS A 397 25.71 17.33 -15.97
N GLN A 398 25.20 18.57 -15.91
CA GLN A 398 25.36 19.55 -16.98
C GLN A 398 26.84 19.89 -17.22
N ARG A 399 27.60 20.12 -16.14
CA ARG A 399 29.04 20.40 -16.22
C ARG A 399 29.80 19.23 -16.84
N LEU A 400 29.55 18.00 -16.40
CA LEU A 400 30.19 16.80 -16.93
C LEU A 400 29.89 16.58 -18.42
N ALA A 401 28.66 16.86 -18.87
CA ALA A 401 28.28 16.80 -20.27
C ALA A 401 29.09 17.80 -21.15
N SER A 402 29.44 18.97 -20.60
CA SER A 402 30.22 19.99 -21.33
C SER A 402 31.72 19.68 -21.46
N LEU A 403 32.26 18.80 -20.61
CA LEU A 403 33.71 18.58 -20.47
C LEU A 403 34.29 17.49 -21.38
N ASN A 404 33.52 16.87 -22.28
CA ASN A 404 33.97 15.91 -23.30
C ASN A 404 35.06 14.89 -22.83
N GLY A 405 34.75 14.15 -21.76
CA GLY A 405 34.94 12.69 -21.78
C GLY A 405 36.29 12.07 -21.43
N ALA A 406 37.07 12.61 -20.49
CA ALA A 406 38.07 11.79 -19.80
C ALA A 406 37.37 10.59 -19.08
N PRO A 407 37.99 9.39 -19.02
CA PRO A 407 37.34 8.20 -18.45
C PRO A 407 36.73 8.42 -17.04
N GLY A 408 37.43 9.15 -16.18
CA GLY A 408 36.95 9.47 -14.82
C GLY A 408 35.68 10.34 -14.79
N LEU A 409 35.50 11.25 -15.77
CA LEU A 409 34.30 12.09 -15.85
C LEU A 409 33.06 11.30 -16.31
N LYS A 410 33.25 10.32 -17.21
CA LYS A 410 32.17 9.42 -17.65
C LYS A 410 31.71 8.52 -16.50
N GLN A 411 32.65 7.99 -15.72
CA GLN A 411 32.34 7.19 -14.53
C GLN A 411 31.61 8.04 -13.49
N LEU A 412 32.08 9.26 -13.21
CA LEU A 412 31.40 10.17 -12.30
C LEU A 412 29.98 10.51 -12.76
N ALA A 413 29.75 10.72 -14.06
CA ALA A 413 28.43 10.98 -14.60
C ALA A 413 27.45 9.82 -14.33
N SER A 414 27.92 8.56 -14.44
CA SER A 414 27.11 7.38 -14.12
C SER A 414 26.80 7.20 -12.62
N LEU A 415 27.60 7.83 -11.75
CA LEU A 415 27.46 7.74 -10.30
C LEU A 415 26.81 8.97 -9.68
N ALA A 416 26.65 10.08 -10.41
CA ALA A 416 26.27 11.38 -9.85
C ALA A 416 25.02 11.35 -8.94
N ASP A 417 24.03 10.51 -9.26
CA ASP A 417 22.81 10.39 -8.44
C ASP A 417 23.05 9.78 -7.05
N ILE A 418 24.18 9.11 -6.82
CA ILE A 418 24.56 8.57 -5.50
C ILE A 418 24.86 9.67 -4.48
N LEU A 419 25.20 10.87 -4.95
CA LEU A 419 25.52 12.02 -4.09
C LEU A 419 24.29 12.55 -3.34
N VAL A 420 23.08 12.20 -3.80
CA VAL A 420 21.84 12.40 -3.03
C VAL A 420 21.68 11.22 -2.08
N LYS A 421 21.51 11.48 -0.78
CA LYS A 421 21.34 10.47 0.26
C LYS A 421 20.20 9.50 -0.11
N LYS A 422 20.47 8.20 0.01
CA LYS A 422 19.49 7.12 -0.20
C LYS A 422 19.13 6.48 1.14
N SER A 423 17.85 6.12 1.30
CA SER A 423 17.34 5.43 2.47
C SER A 423 17.16 3.94 2.18
N VAL A 424 17.94 3.09 2.85
CA VAL A 424 17.79 1.64 2.72
C VAL A 424 16.80 1.15 3.76
N TRP A 425 15.74 0.51 3.29
CA TRP A 425 14.69 -0.09 4.11
C TRP A 425 14.64 -1.60 3.90
N ILE A 426 14.52 -2.34 5.01
CA ILE A 426 14.45 -3.79 5.05
C ILE A 426 13.09 -4.15 5.64
N PHE A 427 12.18 -4.61 4.79
CA PHE A 427 10.80 -4.93 5.17
C PHE A 427 10.62 -6.43 5.35
N GLY A 428 9.86 -6.84 6.37
CA GLY A 428 9.44 -8.23 6.50
C GLY A 428 8.44 -8.45 7.63
N GLY A 429 7.85 -9.64 7.66
CA GLY A 429 6.93 -10.05 8.72
C GLY A 429 7.64 -10.64 9.95
N ASP A 430 6.87 -10.95 10.98
CA ASP A 430 7.41 -11.57 12.19
C ASP A 430 8.07 -12.93 11.95
N GLY A 431 7.54 -13.75 11.04
CA GLY A 431 8.14 -15.05 10.71
C GLY A 431 9.53 -14.95 10.09
N TRP A 432 9.85 -13.86 9.40
CA TRP A 432 11.22 -13.60 8.97
C TRP A 432 12.08 -13.17 10.16
N ALA A 433 11.69 -12.08 10.84
CA ALA A 433 12.53 -11.41 11.82
C ALA A 433 12.75 -12.19 13.12
N TYR A 434 11.75 -12.97 13.55
CA TYR A 434 11.81 -13.70 14.81
C TYR A 434 12.36 -15.11 14.63
N ASP A 435 12.12 -15.71 13.46
CA ASP A 435 12.40 -17.12 13.16
C ASP A 435 13.53 -17.29 12.13
N ILE A 436 13.21 -17.39 10.84
CA ILE A 436 14.14 -17.93 9.83
C ILE A 436 15.29 -16.96 9.50
N GLY A 437 15.02 -15.67 9.42
CA GLY A 437 16.00 -14.64 9.09
C GLY A 437 16.59 -13.95 10.32
N TYR A 438 16.29 -14.43 11.54
CA TYR A 438 16.74 -13.77 12.76
C TYR A 438 18.26 -13.72 12.89
N GLY A 439 18.97 -14.79 12.50
CA GLY A 439 20.44 -14.81 12.56
C GLY A 439 21.07 -13.74 11.66
N GLY A 440 20.54 -13.59 10.44
CA GLY A 440 20.93 -12.54 9.51
C GLY A 440 20.59 -11.14 10.04
N LEU A 441 19.37 -10.97 10.54
CA LEU A 441 18.90 -9.71 11.14
C LEU A 441 19.79 -9.26 12.29
N ASP A 442 20.11 -10.16 13.22
CA ASP A 442 21.00 -9.89 14.35
C ASP A 442 22.38 -9.41 13.88
N HIS A 443 22.99 -10.13 12.93
CA HIS A 443 24.30 -9.76 12.37
C HIS A 443 24.28 -8.40 11.67
N VAL A 444 23.26 -8.16 10.86
CA VAL A 444 23.11 -6.92 10.09
C VAL A 444 22.88 -5.72 11.01
N LEU A 445 22.06 -5.86 12.06
CA LEU A 445 21.89 -4.81 13.06
C LEU A 445 23.18 -4.59 13.87
N ALA A 446 23.93 -5.64 14.20
CA ALA A 446 25.21 -5.52 14.90
C ALA A 446 26.32 -4.83 14.06
N SER A 447 26.17 -4.76 12.73
CA SER A 447 27.17 -4.17 11.83
C SER A 447 27.39 -2.66 12.02
N GLY A 448 26.46 -1.96 12.68
CA GLY A 448 26.50 -0.51 12.86
C GLY A 448 26.22 0.29 11.58
N ARG A 449 25.86 -0.37 10.46
CA ARG A 449 25.56 0.31 9.19
C ARG A 449 24.21 1.03 9.25
N ASN A 450 24.13 2.14 8.50
CA ASN A 450 22.92 2.95 8.42
C ASN A 450 21.85 2.28 7.53
N ILE A 451 20.94 1.55 8.19
CA ILE A 451 19.84 0.80 7.59
C ILE A 451 18.61 0.88 8.48
N ASN A 452 17.43 0.83 7.87
CA ASN A 452 16.15 0.84 8.58
C ASN A 452 15.43 -0.48 8.39
N VAL A 453 15.10 -1.16 9.48
CA VAL A 453 14.33 -2.41 9.46
C VAL A 453 12.90 -2.13 9.94
N LEU A 454 11.91 -2.51 9.13
CA LEU A 454 10.50 -2.55 9.52
C LEU A 454 10.05 -4.00 9.61
N VAL A 455 9.69 -4.43 10.81
CA VAL A 455 9.02 -5.70 11.06
C VAL A 455 7.53 -5.44 11.27
N MET A 456 6.72 -5.96 10.36
CA MET A 456 5.26 -5.95 10.48
C MET A 456 4.83 -7.21 11.23
N ASP A 457 4.60 -7.05 12.53
CA ASP A 457 4.46 -8.14 13.49
C ASP A 457 3.01 -8.58 13.63
N THR A 458 2.56 -9.43 12.71
CA THR A 458 1.22 -10.02 12.74
C THR A 458 1.06 -11.14 13.76
N GLU A 459 2.13 -11.46 14.49
CA GLU A 459 2.25 -12.52 15.47
C GLU A 459 1.95 -13.94 14.96
N VAL A 460 1.90 -14.14 13.64
CA VAL A 460 1.69 -15.42 12.94
C VAL A 460 2.30 -15.34 11.54
N TYR A 461 2.51 -16.49 10.89
CA TYR A 461 2.85 -16.50 9.47
C TYR A 461 1.57 -16.28 8.65
N SER A 462 1.22 -15.03 8.44
CA SER A 462 -0.04 -14.63 7.80
C SER A 462 -0.19 -15.24 6.39
N ASN A 463 0.83 -15.14 5.54
CA ASN A 463 0.77 -15.55 4.13
C ASN A 463 0.46 -17.04 3.94
N THR A 464 1.07 -17.91 4.74
CA THR A 464 0.95 -19.37 4.59
C THR A 464 -0.23 -19.95 5.37
N GLY A 465 -1.11 -19.08 5.89
CA GLY A 465 -2.38 -19.43 6.50
C GLY A 465 -2.34 -19.58 8.02
N GLY A 466 -1.54 -18.75 8.70
CA GLY A 466 -1.61 -18.56 10.16
C GLY A 466 -0.88 -19.61 10.99
N GLN A 467 0.36 -19.94 10.62
CA GLN A 467 1.26 -20.77 11.43
C GLN A 467 1.81 -20.00 12.61
N MET A 468 2.04 -20.71 13.72
CA MET A 468 2.71 -20.17 14.89
C MET A 468 4.15 -19.74 14.57
N SER A 469 4.53 -18.55 15.06
CA SER A 469 5.89 -18.00 15.03
C SER A 469 6.46 -17.87 16.44
N LYS A 470 7.75 -17.55 16.57
CA LYS A 470 8.30 -17.11 17.87
C LYS A 470 7.71 -15.78 18.35
N ALA A 471 7.07 -15.01 17.47
CA ALA A 471 6.36 -13.78 17.81
C ALA A 471 4.91 -14.03 18.31
N THR A 472 4.34 -15.21 18.06
CA THR A 472 3.01 -15.56 18.59
C THR A 472 2.96 -15.42 20.12
N PRO A 473 1.96 -14.76 20.71
CA PRO A 473 1.87 -14.58 22.15
C PRO A 473 1.44 -15.87 22.85
N ARG A 474 1.63 -15.89 24.18
CA ARG A 474 1.18 -17.02 25.00
C ARG A 474 -0.33 -17.22 24.85
N ALA A 475 -0.75 -18.48 24.80
CA ALA A 475 -2.13 -18.94 24.66
C ALA A 475 -2.82 -18.62 23.32
N ALA A 476 -2.20 -17.87 22.40
CA ALA A 476 -2.78 -17.69 21.06
C ALA A 476 -2.82 -19.00 20.29
N VAL A 477 -3.95 -19.23 19.61
CA VAL A 477 -4.21 -20.41 18.78
C VAL A 477 -3.81 -20.11 17.35
N ALA A 478 -2.94 -20.94 16.80
CA ALA A 478 -2.47 -20.89 15.42
C ALA A 478 -2.20 -22.31 14.91
N LYS A 479 -1.93 -22.50 13.61
CA LYS A 479 -1.44 -23.80 13.13
C LYS A 479 -0.13 -24.12 13.85
N PHE A 480 0.05 -25.40 14.24
CA PHE A 480 1.11 -25.87 15.15
C PHE A 480 1.02 -25.37 16.61
N ALA A 481 -0.04 -24.66 16.98
CA ALA A 481 -0.37 -24.26 18.35
C ALA A 481 -1.89 -24.34 18.60
N ALA A 482 -2.52 -25.45 18.22
CA ALA A 482 -3.98 -25.60 18.26
C ALA A 482 -4.59 -25.51 19.68
N ALA A 483 -3.82 -25.91 20.71
CA ALA A 483 -4.20 -25.79 22.12
C ALA A 483 -3.71 -24.46 22.77
N GLY A 484 -3.27 -23.51 21.95
CA GLY A 484 -2.61 -22.29 22.39
C GLY A 484 -1.09 -22.45 22.53
N LYS A 485 -0.32 -21.43 22.18
CA LYS A 485 1.14 -21.45 22.33
C LYS A 485 1.55 -21.44 23.82
N PRO A 486 2.37 -22.40 24.30
CA PRO A 486 2.70 -22.50 25.72
C PRO A 486 3.70 -21.43 26.19
N LEU A 487 4.64 -21.04 25.32
CA LEU A 487 5.73 -20.10 25.62
C LEU A 487 5.34 -18.64 25.36
N PRO A 488 5.92 -17.67 26.08
CA PRO A 488 5.73 -16.25 25.79
C PRO A 488 6.28 -15.86 24.42
N LYS A 489 5.86 -14.69 23.93
CA LYS A 489 6.44 -14.04 22.73
C LYS A 489 7.94 -13.80 22.97
N LYS A 490 8.78 -14.10 21.96
CA LYS A 490 10.20 -13.72 21.98
C LYS A 490 10.30 -12.20 22.00
N ASP A 491 11.11 -11.62 22.88
CA ASP A 491 11.27 -10.17 22.97
C ASP A 491 12.43 -9.68 22.08
N LEU A 492 12.14 -9.52 20.79
CA LEU A 492 13.13 -9.05 19.81
C LEU A 492 13.64 -7.63 20.13
N ALA A 493 12.78 -6.77 20.70
CA ALA A 493 13.17 -5.42 21.08
C ALA A 493 14.21 -5.44 22.20
N MET A 494 13.98 -6.22 23.27
CA MET A 494 14.96 -6.36 24.36
C MET A 494 16.29 -6.93 23.87
N ILE A 495 16.26 -7.90 22.97
CA ILE A 495 17.49 -8.48 22.41
C ILE A 495 18.26 -7.42 21.61
N ALA A 496 17.61 -6.69 20.71
CA ALA A 496 18.25 -5.62 19.93
C ALA A 496 18.78 -4.48 20.82
N MET A 497 18.06 -4.09 21.87
CA MET A 497 18.51 -3.04 22.80
C MET A 497 19.80 -3.42 23.55
N SER A 498 20.11 -4.71 23.70
CA SER A 498 21.31 -5.16 24.41
C SER A 498 22.63 -4.73 23.76
N TYR A 499 22.62 -4.39 22.47
CA TYR A 499 23.79 -3.87 21.75
C TYR A 499 24.14 -2.42 22.12
N GLY A 500 23.17 -1.62 22.58
CA GLY A 500 23.37 -0.24 23.02
C GLY A 500 23.52 0.82 21.92
N ASN A 501 23.68 0.43 20.65
CA ASN A 501 23.85 1.33 19.49
C ASN A 501 22.82 1.10 18.36
N ILE A 502 21.76 0.33 18.61
CA ILE A 502 20.65 0.13 17.68
C ILE A 502 19.48 1.00 18.13
N TYR A 503 18.92 1.81 17.22
CA TYR A 503 17.66 2.49 17.49
C TYR A 503 16.53 1.45 17.46
N VAL A 504 15.75 1.34 18.54
CA VAL A 504 14.66 0.37 18.64
C VAL A 504 13.36 1.09 18.98
N ALA A 505 12.31 0.88 18.17
CA ALA A 505 10.97 1.39 18.44
C ALA A 505 9.92 0.29 18.26
N ARG A 506 8.93 0.29 19.16
CA ARG A 506 7.68 -0.44 18.98
C ARG A 506 6.59 0.58 18.67
N ILE A 507 5.83 0.34 17.62
CA ILE A 507 4.78 1.26 17.15
C ILE A 507 3.48 0.50 16.94
N ALA A 508 2.37 1.22 17.12
CA ALA A 508 1.04 0.75 16.80
C ALA A 508 0.21 1.96 16.34
N MET A 509 -0.04 2.06 15.03
CA MET A 509 -0.67 3.23 14.42
C MET A 509 -2.06 3.51 15.01
N GLY A 510 -2.83 2.45 15.29
CA GLY A 510 -4.15 2.56 15.92
C GLY A 510 -4.10 3.02 17.39
N ALA A 511 -2.96 2.86 18.08
CA ALA A 511 -2.79 3.32 19.45
C ALA A 511 -2.28 4.77 19.51
N SER A 512 -1.29 5.12 18.67
CA SER A 512 -0.78 6.48 18.56
C SER A 512 -0.19 6.75 17.18
N ASP A 513 -0.93 7.50 16.38
CA ASP A 513 -0.49 7.97 15.06
C ASP A 513 0.73 8.91 15.17
N ALA A 514 0.72 9.82 16.13
CA ALA A 514 1.83 10.75 16.38
C ALA A 514 3.13 10.03 16.79
N GLN A 515 3.04 9.01 17.65
CA GLN A 515 4.22 8.24 18.04
C GLN A 515 4.75 7.40 16.88
N THR A 516 3.86 6.85 16.05
CA THR A 516 4.23 6.12 14.83
C THR A 516 5.03 7.00 13.87
N VAL A 517 4.52 8.20 13.56
CA VAL A 517 5.21 9.18 12.69
C VAL A 517 6.56 9.57 13.28
N ARG A 518 6.60 9.89 14.57
CA ARG A 518 7.84 10.26 15.25
C ARG A 518 8.88 9.15 15.21
N ALA A 519 8.49 7.92 15.52
CA ALA A 519 9.42 6.79 15.58
C ALA A 519 10.02 6.45 14.21
N ILE A 520 9.25 6.58 13.13
CA ILE A 520 9.72 6.39 11.75
C ILE A 520 10.71 7.49 11.35
N LEU A 521 10.42 8.75 11.69
CA LEU A 521 11.32 9.87 11.41
C LEU A 521 12.62 9.77 12.22
N ASP A 522 12.50 9.47 13.51
CA ASP A 522 13.66 9.34 14.41
C ASP A 522 14.55 8.16 13.96
N ALA A 523 13.95 7.02 13.55
CA ALA A 523 14.67 5.87 12.96
C ALA A 523 15.45 6.22 11.68
N GLU A 524 14.81 6.90 10.71
CA GLU A 524 15.47 7.25 9.43
C GLU A 524 16.58 8.29 9.62
N SER A 525 16.41 9.18 10.60
CA SER A 525 17.41 10.19 10.94
C SER A 525 18.60 9.63 11.72
N TYR A 526 18.45 8.47 12.37
CA TYR A 526 19.52 7.84 13.13
C TYR A 526 20.65 7.37 12.19
N ASN A 527 21.88 7.81 12.47
CA ASN A 527 23.04 7.42 11.64
C ASN A 527 23.60 6.06 12.07
N GLY A 528 22.80 5.01 11.90
CA GLY A 528 23.12 3.66 12.34
C GLY A 528 21.96 2.70 12.08
N PRO A 529 22.01 1.51 12.68
CA PRO A 529 20.97 0.50 12.50
C PRO A 529 19.71 0.89 13.29
N SER A 530 18.56 0.82 12.61
CA SER A 530 17.24 1.09 13.19
C SER A 530 16.32 -0.12 13.04
N LEU A 531 15.60 -0.48 14.11
CA LEU A 531 14.62 -1.56 14.16
C LEU A 531 13.26 -1.02 14.64
N ILE A 532 12.26 -1.10 13.77
CA ILE A 532 10.87 -0.75 14.07
C ILE A 532 10.04 -2.03 14.07
N LEU A 533 9.37 -2.30 15.19
CA LEU A 533 8.39 -3.39 15.32
C LEU A 533 6.98 -2.77 15.31
N ALA A 534 6.25 -2.99 14.23
CA ALA A 534 4.92 -2.43 13.99
C ALA A 534 3.85 -3.50 14.21
N TYR A 535 2.89 -3.23 15.09
CA TYR A 535 1.72 -4.10 15.32
C TYR A 535 0.65 -3.93 14.25
#